data_AF-A0A4R8IGE3-F1
#
_entry.id   AF-A0A4R8IGE3-F1
#
_cell.length_a   1.000
_cell.length_b   1.000
_cell.length_c   1.000
_cell.angle_alpha   90.00
_cell.angle_beta   90.00
_cell.angle_gamma   90.00
#
_symmetry.space_group_name_H-M   'P 1'
#
loop_
_entity.id
_entity.type
_entity.pdbx_description
1 polymer ?
#
loop_
_entity_poly.entity_id
_entity_poly.type
_entity_poly.pdbx_seq_one_letter_code
_entity_poly.pdbx_strand_id
1 'polypeptide(L)'
;MFLLEYRTLSWWYWLVTVGFLSAGVLGWTPGFYVAIGITVFQLIHFLLRERSLAAFPVQVRLGYLLLLLIALPAPLQLIYWIPTLGTWAQILFGYCTMARLVSLLPWNRSEPFSADLLRRTFFSPPVRGNILQGLPPTG
;
A
#
# COMPACT_ATOMS: atom_id res chain seq x y z
N MET A 1 6.12 -1.44 17.60
CA MET A 1 7.55 -1.45 17.22
C MET A 1 7.68 -0.74 15.89
N PHE A 2 8.55 0.28 15.78
CA PHE A 2 8.78 0.96 14.50
C PHE A 2 9.60 0.06 13.56
N LEU A 3 9.22 0.00 12.28
CA LEU A 3 9.90 -0.77 11.25
C LEU A 3 10.25 0.15 10.08
N LEU A 4 11.33 0.92 10.25
CA LEU A 4 11.78 1.90 9.28
C LEU A 4 12.69 1.25 8.23
N GLU A 5 12.20 1.11 7.00
CA GLU A 5 12.96 0.54 5.87
C GLU A 5 13.60 1.62 4.98
N TYR A 6 14.20 2.65 5.58
CA TYR A 6 14.80 3.81 4.88
C TYR A 6 15.89 3.45 3.85
N ARG A 7 16.42 2.23 3.89
CA ARG A 7 17.40 1.71 2.92
C ARG A 7 16.75 1.28 1.60
N THR A 8 15.42 1.17 1.56
CA THR A 8 14.70 0.76 0.36
C THR A 8 14.18 1.98 -0.40
N LEU A 9 14.30 1.95 -1.73
CA LEU A 9 13.74 3.00 -2.57
C LEU A 9 12.21 3.11 -2.43
N SER A 10 11.55 1.97 -2.20
CA SER A 10 10.10 1.93 -1.95
C SER A 10 9.71 2.80 -0.75
N TRP A 11 10.46 2.78 0.34
CA TRP A 11 10.17 3.58 1.52
C TRP A 11 10.21 5.09 1.23
N TRP A 12 11.22 5.55 0.49
CA TRP A 12 11.34 6.96 0.08
C TRP A 12 10.20 7.41 -0.82
N TYR A 13 9.81 6.57 -1.78
CA TYR A 13 8.65 6.86 -2.60
C TYR A 13 7.39 7.09 -1.76
N TRP A 14 7.12 6.20 -0.80
CA TRP A 14 5.97 6.33 0.09
C TRP A 14 6.08 7.56 0.99
N LEU A 15 7.28 7.92 1.45
CA LEU A 15 7.50 9.12 2.27
C LEU A 15 7.15 10.41 1.51
N VAL A 16 7.63 10.54 0.27
CA VAL A 16 7.30 11.68 -0.58
C VAL A 16 5.79 11.70 -0.84
N THR A 17 5.19 10.55 -1.20
CA THR A 17 3.75 10.43 -1.39
C THR A 17 2.98 10.90 -0.15
N VAL A 18 3.29 10.41 1.05
CA VAL A 18 2.56 10.79 2.26
C VAL A 18 2.74 12.25 2.65
N GLY A 19 3.90 12.85 2.33
CA GLY A 19 4.11 14.29 2.49
C GLY A 19 3.11 15.10 1.68
N PHE A 20 2.93 14.76 0.41
CA PHE A 20 1.95 15.39 -0.47
C PHE A 20 0.50 15.09 -0.06
N LEU A 21 0.21 13.86 0.38
CA LEU A 21 -1.12 13.52 0.89
C LEU A 21 -1.46 14.36 2.13
N SER A 22 -0.52 14.46 3.08
CA SER A 22 -0.70 15.26 4.29
C SER A 22 -0.92 16.73 3.95
N ALA A 23 -0.15 17.28 3.00
CA ALA A 23 -0.35 18.66 2.55
C ALA A 23 -1.73 18.87 1.91
N GLY A 24 -2.22 17.90 1.13
CA GLY A 24 -3.57 17.95 0.56
C GLY A 24 -4.67 17.89 1.62
N VAL A 25 -4.52 17.06 2.65
CA VAL A 25 -5.46 17.00 3.78
C VAL A 25 -5.46 18.30 4.59
N LEU A 26 -4.31 18.97 4.68
CA LEU A 26 -4.16 20.28 5.34
C LEU A 26 -4.65 21.47 4.48
N GLY A 27 -5.26 21.21 3.32
CA GLY A 27 -5.89 22.23 2.48
C GLY A 27 -5.10 22.64 1.24
N TRP A 28 -3.88 22.12 1.02
CA TRP A 28 -3.17 22.34 -0.23
C TRP A 28 -3.63 21.34 -1.31
N THR A 29 -4.78 21.61 -1.91
CA THR A 29 -5.46 20.76 -2.91
C THR A 29 -4.54 20.17 -4.00
N PRO A 30 -3.54 20.90 -4.55
CA PRO A 30 -2.58 20.33 -5.50
C PRO A 30 -1.82 19.10 -4.99
N GLY A 31 -1.60 18.98 -3.68
CA GLY A 31 -0.89 17.86 -3.07
C GLY A 31 -1.51 16.51 -3.41
N PHE A 32 -2.84 16.42 -3.53
CA PHE A 32 -3.50 15.17 -3.88
C PHE A 32 -3.18 14.72 -5.32
N TYR A 33 -3.24 15.65 -6.28
CA TYR A 33 -2.90 15.38 -7.67
C TYR A 33 -1.42 15.00 -7.82
N VAL A 34 -0.54 15.65 -7.07
CA VAL A 34 0.89 15.31 -7.05
C VAL A 34 1.11 13.90 -6.48
N ALA A 35 0.40 13.53 -5.41
CA ALA A 35 0.48 12.18 -4.84
C ALA A 35 0.00 11.10 -5.81
N ILE A 36 -1.07 11.36 -6.58
CA ILE A 36 -1.52 10.50 -7.68
C ILE A 36 -0.42 10.36 -8.74
N GLY A 37 0.15 11.48 -9.20
CA GLY A 37 1.21 11.49 -10.21
C GLY A 37 2.45 10.69 -9.77
N ILE A 38 2.88 10.86 -8.51
CA ILE A 38 3.98 10.07 -7.93
C ILE A 38 3.62 8.58 -7.92
N THR A 39 2.38 8.24 -7.54
CA THR A 39 1.93 6.83 -7.50
C THR A 39 1.93 6.20 -8.90
N VAL A 40 1.50 6.95 -9.93
CA VAL A 40 1.59 6.52 -11.33
C VAL A 40 3.04 6.27 -11.74
N PHE A 41 3.93 7.21 -11.42
CA PHE A 41 5.37 7.06 -11.70
C PHE A 41 5.96 5.82 -11.02
N GLN A 42 5.64 5.62 -9.74
CA GLN A 42 6.04 4.42 -9.00
C GLN A 42 5.54 3.14 -9.65
N LEU A 43 4.26 3.11 -10.06
CA LEU A 43 3.65 1.96 -10.69
C LEU A 43 4.38 1.60 -12.00
N ILE A 44 4.65 2.60 -12.85
CA ILE A 44 5.39 2.42 -14.10
C ILE A 44 6.81 1.90 -13.80
N HIS A 45 7.53 2.53 -12.87
CA HIS A 45 8.88 2.10 -12.50
C HIS A 45 8.90 0.63 -12.04
N PHE A 46 8.00 0.23 -11.14
CA PHE A 46 7.95 -1.16 -10.67
C PHE A 46 7.45 -2.12 -11.75
N LEU A 47 6.55 -1.70 -12.65
CA LEU A 47 6.12 -2.52 -13.77
C LEU A 47 7.29 -2.81 -14.74
N LEU A 48 8.11 -1.80 -15.04
CA LEU A 48 9.30 -1.96 -15.89
C LEU A 48 10.38 -2.83 -15.21
N ARG A 49 10.52 -2.70 -13.88
CA ARG A 49 11.49 -3.45 -13.08
C ARG A 49 11.10 -4.93 -12.96
N GLU A 50 9.87 -5.21 -12.57
CA GLU A 50 9.38 -6.57 -12.29
C GLU A 50 8.92 -7.30 -13.56
N ARG A 51 8.62 -6.55 -14.64
CA ARG A 51 8.12 -7.06 -15.93
C ARG A 51 6.88 -7.95 -15.82
N SER A 52 6.10 -7.78 -14.74
CA SER A 52 4.90 -8.57 -14.48
C SER A 52 3.86 -7.75 -13.73
N LEU A 53 2.63 -7.71 -14.28
CA LEU A 53 1.47 -7.11 -13.60
C LEU A 53 1.03 -7.92 -12.38
N ALA A 54 1.37 -9.22 -12.36
CA ALA A 54 1.12 -10.10 -11.23
C ALA A 54 2.18 -9.97 -10.12
N ALA A 55 3.24 -9.17 -10.31
CA ALA A 55 4.22 -8.95 -9.26
C ALA A 55 3.57 -8.21 -8.07
N PHE A 56 3.74 -8.73 -6.86
CA PHE A 56 3.12 -8.17 -5.65
C PHE A 56 3.38 -6.66 -5.46
N PRO A 57 4.60 -6.12 -5.65
CA PRO A 57 4.85 -4.68 -5.53
C PRO A 57 4.08 -3.83 -6.55
N VAL A 58 3.75 -4.39 -7.72
CA VAL A 58 2.95 -3.74 -8.77
C VAL A 58 1.47 -3.77 -8.36
N GLN A 59 0.97 -4.91 -7.90
CA GLN A 59 -0.42 -5.06 -7.44
C GLN A 59 -0.76 -4.10 -6.29
N VAL A 60 0.13 -3.96 -5.30
CA VAL A 60 -0.08 -3.02 -4.17
C VAL A 60 -0.17 -1.57 -4.66
N ARG A 61 0.70 -1.17 -5.58
CA ARG A 61 0.70 0.19 -6.16
C ARG A 61 -0.53 0.45 -7.01
N LEU A 62 -0.97 -0.55 -7.77
CA LEU A 62 -2.19 -0.47 -8.55
C LEU A 62 -3.41 -0.31 -7.64
N GLY A 63 -3.54 -1.14 -6.60
CA GLY A 63 -4.61 -1.02 -5.62
C GLY A 63 -4.60 0.34 -4.91
N TYR A 64 -3.41 0.84 -4.57
CA TYR A 64 -3.25 2.16 -3.98
C TYR A 64 -3.68 3.29 -4.93
N LEU A 65 -3.27 3.23 -6.19
CA LEU A 65 -3.67 4.19 -7.22
C LEU A 65 -5.20 4.20 -7.39
N LEU A 66 -5.82 3.02 -7.46
CA LEU A 66 -7.28 2.90 -7.53
C LEU A 66 -7.97 3.56 -6.32
N LEU A 67 -7.44 3.36 -5.11
CA LEU A 67 -7.98 4.01 -3.91
C LEU A 67 -7.90 5.54 -3.99
N LEU A 68 -6.78 6.09 -4.49
CA LEU A 68 -6.66 7.53 -4.73
C LEU A 68 -7.66 8.03 -5.79
N LEU A 69 -7.82 7.29 -6.89
CA LEU A 69 -8.78 7.68 -7.94
C LEU A 69 -10.23 7.65 -7.45
N ILE A 70 -10.58 6.68 -6.58
CA ILE A 70 -11.89 6.61 -5.93
C ILE A 70 -12.12 7.79 -4.98
N ALA A 71 -11.07 8.28 -4.32
CA ALA A 71 -11.15 9.43 -3.41
C ALA A 71 -11.16 10.80 -4.14
N LEU A 72 -11.03 10.82 -5.47
CA LEU A 72 -10.96 12.04 -6.28
C LEU A 72 -12.26 12.85 -6.36
N PRO A 73 -13.45 12.24 -6.55
CA PRO A 73 -14.71 12.99 -6.58
C PRO A 73 -14.97 13.65 -5.22
N ALA A 74 -15.44 14.91 -5.23
CA ALA A 74 -15.72 15.68 -4.02
C ALA A 74 -16.55 14.93 -2.95
N PRO A 75 -17.63 14.18 -3.30
CA PRO A 75 -18.40 13.43 -2.30
C PRO A 75 -17.62 12.31 -1.61
N LEU A 76 -16.58 11.80 -2.26
CA LEU A 76 -15.75 10.68 -1.80
C LEU A 76 -14.42 11.14 -1.20
N GLN A 77 -14.18 12.45 -1.08
CA GLN A 77 -12.92 12.96 -0.52
C GLN A 77 -12.70 12.56 0.93
N LEU A 78 -13.72 12.14 1.68
CA LEU A 78 -13.51 11.56 3.02
C LEU A 78 -12.63 10.31 2.96
N ILE A 79 -12.70 9.54 1.87
CA ILE A 79 -11.86 8.35 1.63
C ILE A 79 -10.39 8.72 1.59
N TYR A 80 -10.04 9.96 1.28
CA TYR A 80 -8.65 10.45 1.22
C TYR A 80 -7.87 10.31 2.54
N TRP A 81 -8.57 10.31 3.67
CA TRP A 81 -7.95 10.05 4.97
C TRP A 81 -7.41 8.62 5.07
N ILE A 82 -8.04 7.65 4.39
CA ILE A 82 -7.63 6.24 4.41
C ILE A 82 -6.21 6.04 3.84
N PRO A 83 -5.88 6.46 2.59
CA PRO A 83 -4.52 6.34 2.09
C PRO A 83 -3.54 7.19 2.88
N THR A 84 -3.94 8.36 3.40
CA THR A 84 -3.04 9.22 4.20
C THR A 84 -2.61 8.52 5.50
N LEU A 85 -3.57 8.05 6.30
CA LEU A 85 -3.30 7.34 7.55
C LEU A 85 -2.63 5.99 7.29
N GLY A 86 -3.09 5.27 6.27
CA GLY A 86 -2.55 3.97 5.88
C GLY A 86 -1.08 4.05 5.44
N THR A 87 -0.70 5.08 4.69
CA THR A 87 0.71 5.27 4.28
C THR A 87 1.59 5.70 5.44
N TRP A 88 1.09 6.50 6.38
CA TRP A 88 1.82 6.75 7.63
C TRP A 88 2.04 5.46 8.44
N ALA A 89 1.01 4.63 8.55
CA ALA A 89 1.13 3.32 9.21
C ALA A 89 2.18 2.42 8.52
N GLN A 90 2.22 2.45 7.19
CA GLN A 90 3.20 1.71 6.41
C GLN A 90 4.63 2.22 6.64
N ILE A 91 4.85 3.53 6.64
CA ILE A 91 6.19 4.11 6.78
C ILE A 91 6.76 3.91 8.17
N LEU A 92 5.93 4.07 9.20
CA LEU A 92 6.35 4.02 10.60
C LEU A 92 6.43 2.59 11.11
N PHE A 93 5.45 1.76 10.78
CA PHE A 93 5.30 0.42 11.34
C PHE A 93 5.52 -0.70 10.32
N GLY A 94 5.70 -0.41 9.04
CA GLY A 94 5.74 -1.43 7.99
C GLY A 94 4.37 -2.08 7.74
N TYR A 95 3.30 -1.54 8.33
CA TYR A 95 1.96 -2.10 8.21
C TYR A 95 1.21 -1.47 7.04
N CYS A 96 0.94 -2.25 5.98
CA CYS A 96 0.17 -1.79 4.84
C CYS A 96 -1.13 -2.60 4.68
N THR A 97 -2.29 -1.95 4.90
CA THR A 97 -3.61 -2.56 4.69
C THR A 97 -3.81 -2.99 3.24
N MET A 98 -3.32 -2.19 2.28
CA MET A 98 -3.41 -2.54 0.86
C MET A 98 -2.62 -3.81 0.55
N ALA A 99 -1.43 -3.98 1.10
CA ALA A 99 -0.65 -5.22 0.93
C ALA A 99 -1.39 -6.44 1.49
N ARG A 100 -2.07 -6.30 2.63
CA ARG A 100 -2.89 -7.34 3.27
C ARG A 100 -4.14 -7.70 2.45
N LEU A 101 -4.81 -6.70 1.89
CA LEU A 101 -5.94 -6.94 0.99
C LEU A 101 -5.49 -7.65 -0.29
N VAL A 102 -4.41 -7.18 -0.89
CA VAL A 102 -3.84 -7.77 -2.11
C VAL A 102 -3.35 -9.20 -1.86
N SER A 103 -2.77 -9.53 -0.70
CA SER A 103 -2.34 -10.91 -0.40
C SER A 103 -3.49 -11.92 -0.34
N LEU A 104 -4.74 -11.47 -0.13
CA LEU A 104 -5.91 -12.35 -0.06
C LEU A 104 -6.50 -12.69 -1.44
N LEU A 105 -6.04 -12.03 -2.50
CA LEU A 105 -6.50 -12.29 -3.86
C LEU A 105 -6.18 -13.74 -4.27
N PRO A 106 -7.03 -14.40 -5.05
CA PRO A 106 -6.94 -15.85 -5.30
C PRO A 106 -5.62 -16.28 -5.96
N TRP A 107 -4.95 -15.38 -6.70
CA TRP A 107 -3.65 -15.63 -7.32
C TRP A 107 -2.44 -15.34 -6.42
N ASN A 108 -2.65 -14.72 -5.25
CA ASN A 108 -1.58 -14.42 -4.28
C ASN A 108 -1.61 -15.35 -3.05
N ARG A 109 -2.64 -16.18 -2.90
CA ARG A 109 -2.80 -17.11 -1.78
C ARG A 109 -2.64 -18.56 -2.22
N SER A 110 -2.01 -19.35 -1.36
CA SER A 110 -1.83 -20.80 -1.58
C SER A 110 -2.89 -21.66 -0.89
N GLU A 111 -3.65 -21.07 0.04
CA GLU A 111 -4.70 -21.76 0.81
C GLU A 111 -6.10 -21.18 0.52
N PRO A 112 -7.18 -21.96 0.74
CA PRO A 112 -8.56 -21.49 0.61
C PRO A 112 -8.86 -20.24 1.44
N PHE A 113 -9.77 -19.39 0.97
CA PHE A 113 -10.17 -18.20 1.72
C PHE A 113 -10.97 -18.63 2.96
N SER A 114 -10.49 -18.23 4.13
CA SER A 114 -11.07 -18.62 5.42
C SER A 114 -11.01 -17.47 6.41
N ALA A 115 -11.86 -17.55 7.45
CA ALA A 115 -11.83 -16.57 8.55
C ALA A 115 -10.49 -16.60 9.31
N ASP A 116 -9.84 -17.76 9.39
CA ASP A 116 -8.51 -17.89 9.98
C ASP A 116 -7.44 -17.16 9.15
N LEU A 117 -7.46 -17.33 7.82
CA LEU A 117 -6.56 -16.61 6.91
C LEU A 117 -6.76 -15.09 7.03
N LEU A 118 -8.01 -14.61 7.12
CA LEU A 118 -8.28 -13.19 7.36
C LEU A 118 -7.66 -12.72 8.68
N ARG A 119 -7.89 -13.45 9.77
CA ARG A 119 -7.34 -13.10 11.08
C ARG A 119 -5.82 -13.04 11.03
N ARG A 120 -5.15 -14.05 10.47
CA ARG A 120 -3.69 -14.08 10.34
C ARG A 120 -3.18 -12.96 9.43
N THR A 121 -3.90 -12.66 8.36
CA THR A 121 -3.53 -11.60 7.41
C THR A 121 -3.64 -10.21 8.01
N PHE A 122 -4.57 -9.93 8.93
CA PHE A 122 -4.72 -8.60 9.55
C PHE A 122 -4.05 -8.46 10.92
N PHE A 123 -3.90 -9.55 11.69
CA PHE A 123 -3.33 -9.51 13.04
C PHE A 123 -1.87 -10.00 13.11
N SER A 124 -1.29 -10.49 12.02
CA SER A 124 0.16 -10.79 11.98
C SER A 124 1.00 -9.53 12.15
N PRO A 125 2.16 -9.62 12.82
CA PRO A 125 3.07 -8.49 12.93
C PRO A 125 3.61 -8.06 11.55
N PRO A 126 3.97 -6.78 11.37
CA PRO A 126 4.64 -6.33 10.16
C PRO A 126 6.00 -7.03 10.03
N VAL A 127 6.30 -7.50 8.82
CA VAL A 127 7.56 -8.18 8.47
C VAL A 127 8.35 -7.31 7.51
N ARG A 128 9.68 -7.51 7.47
CA ARG A 128 10.51 -6.83 6.47
C ARG A 128 10.23 -7.37 5.09
N GLY A 129 10.14 -6.50 4.09
CA GLY A 129 9.85 -6.89 2.71
C GLY A 129 8.36 -7.14 2.44
N ASN A 130 7.98 -8.38 2.08
CA ASN A 130 6.61 -8.72 1.65
C ASN A 130 5.89 -9.59 2.68
N ILE A 131 4.62 -9.29 2.96
CA ILE A 131 3.75 -10.12 3.81
C ILE A 131 3.66 -11.57 3.35
N LEU A 132 3.75 -11.85 2.03
CA LEU A 132 3.77 -13.22 1.51
C LEU A 132 4.95 -14.05 2.01
N GLN A 133 6.06 -13.42 2.43
CA GLN A 133 7.23 -14.11 3.00
C GLN A 133 7.09 -14.39 4.50
N GLY A 134 6.12 -13.75 5.16
CA GLY A 134 5.97 -13.76 6.62
C GLY A 134 4.75 -14.49 7.16
N LEU A 135 3.87 -15.01 6.29
CA LEU A 135 2.74 -15.83 6.75
C LEU A 135 3.26 -17.20 7.22
N PRO A 136 2.99 -17.62 8.47
CA PRO A 136 3.41 -18.94 8.95
C PRO A 136 2.86 -20.05 8.04
N PRO A 137 3.54 -21.17 7.84
CA PRO A 137 2.92 -22.36 7.26
C PRO A 137 1.73 -22.80 8.14
N THR A 138 0.68 -23.36 7.53
CA THR A 138 -0.34 -24.08 8.29
C THR A 138 0.33 -25.25 9.01
N GLY A 139 0.19 -25.29 10.34
CA GLY A 139 0.47 -26.49 11.13
C GLY A 139 -0.64 -27.52 11.00
#